data_AF-A0A0N4WFD6-F1
#
_entry.id   AF-A0A0N4WFD6-F1
#
_cell.length_a   1.000
_cell.length_b   1.000
_cell.length_c   1.000
_cell.angle_alpha   90.00
_cell.angle_beta   90.00
_cell.angle_gamma   90.00
#
_symmetry.space_group_name_H-M   'P 1'
#
loop_
_entity.id
_entity.type
_entity.pdbx_description
1 polymer ?
#
loop_
_entity_poly.entity_id
_entity_poly.type
_entity_poly.pdbx_seq_one_letter_code
_entity_poly.pdbx_strand_id
1 'polypeptide(L)'
;LLSLLENQLYSFEGDLLKNSFYGSILTGWNRDALSMVPSRAPQSALKRTFQDDERILSRSSVEFMKRKRRESVDQENRSHANSGKSQKTNTCVNKGKSGESNKRTPPIVIKAKPLSTSSDDRRNKQR
;
A
#
# COMPACT_ATOMS: atom_id res chain seq x y z
N LEU A 1 8.29 -5.64 27.80
CA LEU A 1 7.93 -6.94 27.15
C LEU A 1 7.08 -6.71 25.91
N LEU A 2 5.94 -6.02 25.99
CA LEU A 2 5.06 -5.78 24.83
C LEU A 2 5.75 -4.97 23.71
N SER A 3 6.51 -3.93 24.07
CA SER A 3 7.29 -3.13 23.10
C SER A 3 8.36 -3.94 22.36
N LEU A 4 8.93 -4.96 23.00
CA LEU A 4 9.91 -5.84 22.36
C LEU A 4 9.23 -6.67 21.27
N LEU A 5 8.06 -7.23 21.57
CA LEU A 5 7.29 -8.00 20.59
C LEU A 5 6.85 -7.13 19.41
N GLU A 6 6.38 -5.91 19.66
CA GLU A 6 6.01 -4.96 18.60
C GLU A 6 7.19 -4.69 17.65
N ASN A 7 8.38 -4.49 18.20
CA ASN A 7 9.60 -4.30 17.41
C ASN A 7 9.98 -5.56 16.63
N GLN A 8 9.89 -6.74 17.27
CA GLN A 8 10.15 -8.02 16.59
C GLN A 8 9.20 -8.24 15.42
N LEU A 9 7.91 -7.96 15.60
CA LEU A 9 6.89 -8.07 14.57
C LEU A 9 7.18 -7.12 13.41
N TYR A 10 7.57 -5.89 13.71
CA TYR A 10 7.91 -4.87 12.70
C TYR A 10 9.14 -5.27 11.88
N SER A 11 10.20 -5.77 12.52
CA SER A 11 11.37 -6.28 11.81
C SER A 11 11.01 -7.49 10.94
N PHE A 12 10.30 -8.47 11.52
CA PHE A 12 9.87 -9.68 10.83
C PHE A 12 9.03 -9.38 9.59
N GLU A 13 8.03 -8.50 9.68
CA GLU A 13 7.22 -8.12 8.53
C GLU A 13 8.05 -7.49 7.41
N GLY A 14 9.11 -6.76 7.74
CA GLY A 14 9.95 -6.11 6.74
C GLY A 14 10.69 -7.13 5.90
N ASP A 15 11.28 -8.12 6.55
CA ASP A 15 12.01 -9.20 5.89
C ASP A 15 11.07 -10.09 5.08
N LEU A 16 9.88 -10.38 5.63
CA LEU A 16 8.85 -11.17 4.95
C LEU A 16 8.39 -10.49 3.66
N LEU A 17 8.07 -9.20 3.70
CA LEU A 17 7.56 -8.45 2.54
C LEU A 17 8.61 -8.23 1.45
N LYS A 18 9.88 -8.11 1.83
CA LYS A 18 11.00 -7.95 0.92
C LYS A 18 11.30 -9.22 0.12
N ASN A 19 11.18 -10.38 0.77
CA ASN A 19 11.58 -11.66 0.22
C ASN A 19 10.41 -12.52 -0.31
N SER A 20 9.21 -11.95 -0.35
CA SER A 20 8.01 -12.62 -0.84
C SER A 20 8.02 -12.73 -2.37
N PHE A 21 8.54 -13.86 -2.88
CA PHE A 21 8.61 -14.16 -4.31
C PHE A 21 7.31 -14.77 -4.88
N TYR A 22 6.77 -15.77 -4.18
CA TYR A 22 5.59 -16.53 -4.64
C TYR A 22 4.24 -15.88 -4.31
N GLY A 23 4.28 -14.74 -3.64
CA GLY A 23 3.09 -14.09 -3.07
C GLY A 23 3.14 -14.02 -1.55
N SER A 24 2.14 -13.35 -0.99
CA SER A 24 2.03 -13.05 0.44
C SER A 24 0.57 -13.05 0.85
N ILE A 25 0.32 -12.99 2.17
CA ILE A 25 -1.03 -12.79 2.71
C ILE A 25 -1.65 -11.47 2.23
N LEU A 26 -0.82 -10.47 1.86
CA LEU A 26 -1.30 -9.18 1.35
C LEU A 26 -1.76 -9.23 -0.10
N THR A 27 -1.00 -9.91 -0.95
CA THR A 27 -1.18 -9.88 -2.40
C THR A 27 -1.80 -11.17 -2.95
N GLY A 28 -2.00 -12.16 -2.09
CA GLY A 28 -2.36 -13.52 -2.48
C GLY A 28 -1.16 -14.35 -2.93
N TRP A 29 -1.37 -15.66 -2.98
CA TRP A 29 -0.43 -16.65 -3.49
C TRP A 29 -0.77 -16.95 -4.95
N ASN A 30 0.06 -16.51 -5.88
CA ASN A 30 -0.19 -16.76 -7.30
C ASN A 30 0.20 -18.20 -7.65
N ARG A 31 -0.76 -19.03 -8.07
CA ARG A 31 -0.49 -20.42 -8.47
C ARG A 31 0.48 -20.54 -9.63
N ASP A 32 0.46 -19.61 -10.57
CA ASP A 32 1.37 -19.64 -11.72
C ASP A 32 2.80 -19.32 -11.28
N ALA A 33 2.97 -18.42 -10.31
CA ALA A 33 4.27 -18.12 -9.73
C ALA A 33 4.86 -19.31 -8.96
N LEU A 34 4.04 -20.18 -8.37
CA LEU A 34 4.49 -21.41 -7.71
C LEU A 34 5.15 -22.40 -8.68
N SER A 35 4.83 -22.32 -9.97
CA SER A 35 5.48 -23.13 -11.01
C SER A 35 6.83 -22.59 -11.48
N MET A 36 7.16 -21.34 -11.12
CA MET A 36 8.41 -20.67 -11.51
C MET A 36 9.53 -20.96 -10.52
N VAL A 37 10.69 -21.36 -11.04
CA VAL A 37 11.90 -21.53 -10.23
C VAL A 37 12.57 -20.16 -10.04
N PRO A 38 12.86 -19.71 -8.79
CA PRO A 38 13.41 -18.38 -8.52
C PRO A 38 14.72 -18.08 -9.25
N SER A 39 15.55 -19.10 -9.51
CA SER A 39 16.81 -18.93 -10.25
C SER A 39 16.65 -18.53 -11.72
N ARG A 40 15.45 -18.75 -12.30
CA ARG A 40 15.12 -18.39 -13.69
C ARG A 40 14.30 -17.11 -13.78
N ALA A 41 13.90 -16.53 -12.66
CA ALA A 41 13.09 -15.34 -12.64
C ALA A 41 13.94 -14.07 -12.72
N PRO A 42 13.44 -13.01 -13.40
CA PRO A 42 14.15 -11.75 -13.47
C PRO A 42 14.31 -11.15 -12.06
N GLN A 43 15.46 -10.53 -11.78
CA GLN A 43 15.79 -9.99 -10.45
C GLN A 43 14.75 -8.99 -9.91
N SER A 44 14.06 -8.27 -10.79
CA SER A 44 12.95 -7.38 -10.46
C SER A 44 11.74 -8.10 -9.86
N ALA A 45 11.54 -9.38 -10.18
CA ALA A 45 10.48 -10.21 -9.59
C ALA A 45 10.91 -10.82 -8.24
N LEU A 46 12.21 -10.94 -7.97
CA LEU A 46 12.74 -11.48 -6.70
C LEU A 46 12.83 -10.44 -5.58
N LYS A 47 13.05 -9.16 -5.92
CA LYS A 47 13.19 -8.09 -4.94
C LYS A 47 12.05 -7.09 -5.09
N ARG A 48 11.07 -7.22 -4.20
CA ARG A 48 9.93 -6.30 -4.15
C ARG A 48 10.25 -5.13 -3.23
N THR A 49 9.90 -3.93 -3.67
CA THR A 49 9.81 -2.76 -2.79
C THR A 49 8.45 -2.78 -2.12
N PHE A 50 8.41 -2.63 -0.80
CA PHE A 50 7.16 -2.53 -0.05
C PHE A 50 7.09 -1.17 0.64
N GLN A 51 5.86 -0.71 0.89
CA GLN A 51 5.60 0.51 1.65
C GLN A 51 5.28 0.19 3.11
N ASP A 52 5.50 1.14 4.00
CA ASP A 52 5.26 0.93 5.43
C ASP A 52 3.77 0.70 5.77
N ASP A 53 2.87 1.10 4.88
CA ASP A 53 1.43 0.85 5.01
C ASP A 53 1.03 -0.61 4.73
N GLU A 54 1.92 -1.40 4.11
CA GLU A 54 1.71 -2.84 3.86
C GLU A 54 1.92 -3.71 5.12
N ARG A 55 2.45 -3.13 6.21
CA ARG A 55 2.75 -3.82 7.47
C ARG A 55 1.50 -4.06 8.33
N ILE A 56 0.62 -4.95 7.88
CA ILE A 56 -0.70 -5.14 8.51
C ILE A 56 -0.63 -5.64 9.95
N LEU A 57 0.35 -6.47 10.31
CA LEU A 57 0.50 -7.04 11.65
C LEU A 57 1.00 -5.96 12.60
N SER A 58 2.00 -5.18 12.22
CA SER A 58 2.48 -4.06 13.05
C SER A 58 1.39 -3.02 13.27
N ARG A 59 0.66 -2.68 12.20
CA ARG A 59 -0.44 -1.72 12.23
C ARG A 59 -1.70 -2.23 12.93
N SER A 60 -1.80 -3.54 13.20
CA SER A 60 -2.90 -4.10 13.98
C SER A 60 -2.80 -3.72 15.47
N SER A 61 -1.61 -3.36 15.98
CA SER A 61 -1.45 -2.83 17.32
C SER A 61 -1.90 -1.36 17.39
N VAL A 62 -2.89 -1.10 18.24
CA VAL A 62 -3.36 0.27 18.53
C VAL A 62 -2.24 1.12 19.13
N GLU A 63 -1.40 0.53 19.98
CA GLU A 63 -0.29 1.23 20.63
C GLU A 63 0.83 1.59 19.65
N PHE A 64 1.13 0.69 18.71
CA PHE A 64 2.02 0.98 17.58
C PHE A 64 1.50 2.16 16.74
N MET A 65 0.22 2.14 16.36
CA MET A 65 -0.39 3.21 15.57
C MET A 65 -0.46 4.56 16.32
N LYS A 66 -0.65 4.54 17.64
CA LYS A 66 -0.56 5.74 18.47
C LYS A 66 0.85 6.31 18.47
N ARG A 67 1.87 5.46 18.60
CA ARG A 67 3.28 5.89 18.57
C ARG A 67 3.65 6.49 17.22
N LYS A 68 3.31 5.81 16.12
CA LYS A 68 3.54 6.30 14.75
C LYS A 68 2.88 7.66 14.48
N ARG A 69 1.66 7.88 14.98
CA ARG A 69 0.98 9.20 14.87
C ARG A 69 1.67 10.30 15.67
N ARG A 70 2.21 9.99 16.85
CA ARG A 70 2.96 10.98 17.64
C ARG A 70 4.25 11.38 16.91
N GLU A 71 4.98 10.40 16.39
CA GLU A 71 6.20 10.62 15.62
C GLU A 71 5.94 11.48 14.37
N SER A 72 4.84 11.28 13.65
CA SER A 72 4.52 12.12 12.49
C SER A 72 4.28 13.59 12.86
N VAL A 73 3.63 13.85 13.99
CA VAL A 73 3.38 15.22 14.48
C VAL A 73 4.67 15.88 14.95
N ASP A 74 5.54 15.14 15.64
CA ASP A 74 6.85 15.64 16.07
C ASP A 74 7.76 15.95 14.87
N GLN A 75 7.65 15.15 13.79
CA GLN A 75 8.43 15.36 12.57
C GLN A 75 7.95 16.59 11.78
N GLU A 76 6.64 16.82 11.69
CA GLU A 76 6.05 18.05 11.13
C GLU A 76 6.56 19.28 11.89
N ASN A 77 6.48 19.26 13.23
CA ASN A 77 6.94 20.36 14.07
C ASN A 77 8.43 20.68 13.90
N ARG A 78 9.28 19.67 13.74
CA ARG A 78 10.72 19.85 13.47
C ARG A 78 11.02 20.37 12.06
N SER A 79 10.22 19.97 11.06
CA SER A 79 10.39 20.42 9.69
C SER A 79 10.00 21.91 9.50
N HIS A 80 9.00 22.40 10.24
CA HIS A 80 8.62 23.81 10.23
C HIS A 80 9.62 24.71 10.97
N ALA A 81 10.26 24.22 12.03
CA ALA A 81 11.24 24.98 12.81
C ALA A 81 12.54 25.31 12.04
N ASN A 82 12.89 24.57 10.99
CA ASN A 82 14.11 24.76 10.20
C ASN A 82 13.92 25.54 8.89
N SER A 83 12.70 26.01 8.58
CA SER A 83 12.40 26.72 7.32
C SER A 83 12.63 28.24 7.37
N GLY A 84 13.03 28.79 8.52
CA GLY A 84 13.14 30.23 8.75
C GLY A 84 14.56 30.73 8.97
N LYS A 85 15.42 30.73 7.93
CA LYS A 85 16.53 31.70 7.78
C LYS A 85 17.30 31.49 6.46
N SER A 86 16.88 32.20 5.41
CA SER A 86 17.76 33.02 4.55
C SER A 86 16.93 33.74 3.50
N GLN A 87 16.63 35.02 3.75
CA GLN A 87 16.26 35.99 2.72
C GLN A 87 17.52 36.61 2.12
N LYS A 88 17.55 36.80 0.80
CA LYS A 88 18.05 38.00 0.07
C LYS A 88 17.75 37.83 -1.44
N THR A 89 16.66 38.41 -1.95
CA THR A 89 16.49 39.71 -2.65
C THR A 89 16.57 39.64 -4.19
N ASN A 90 15.44 40.05 -4.79
CA ASN A 90 15.23 40.81 -6.04
C ASN A 90 15.51 40.15 -7.40
N THR A 91 14.46 39.95 -8.21
CA THR A 91 14.08 40.84 -9.35
C THR A 91 12.79 40.32 -9.99
N CYS A 92 11.89 41.25 -10.32
CA CYS A 92 10.59 41.04 -10.96
C CYS A 92 10.70 41.02 -12.49
N VAL A 93 10.06 40.05 -13.16
CA VAL A 93 9.57 40.19 -14.56
C VAL A 93 8.26 39.40 -14.71
N ASN A 94 7.25 40.09 -15.23
CA ASN A 94 5.88 39.63 -15.42
C ASN A 94 5.72 38.60 -16.57
N LYS A 95 4.68 37.76 -16.47
CA LYS A 95 3.52 37.65 -17.42
C LYS A 95 3.11 36.19 -17.68
N GLY A 96 1.89 35.80 -17.27
CA GLY A 96 1.22 34.62 -17.84
C GLY A 96 0.17 33.89 -16.98
N LYS A 97 -0.99 34.51 -16.83
CA LYS A 97 -2.37 33.96 -16.69
C LYS A 97 -2.63 32.61 -15.98
N SER A 98 -3.48 32.74 -14.96
CA SER A 98 -4.25 31.73 -14.22
C SER A 98 -5.34 31.00 -15.00
N GLY A 99 -5.66 29.78 -14.57
CA GLY A 99 -6.84 28.96 -14.90
C GLY A 99 -6.41 27.49 -15.05
N GLU A 100 -7.04 26.44 -14.51
CA GLU A 100 -8.43 26.27 -14.12
C GLU A 100 -8.63 24.93 -13.38
N SER A 101 -9.49 24.96 -12.35
CA SER A 101 -10.31 23.88 -11.79
C SER A 101 -9.68 22.52 -11.38
N ASN A 102 -9.63 22.36 -10.06
CA ASN A 102 -9.52 21.12 -9.32
C ASN A 102 -10.80 20.26 -9.55
N LYS A 103 -10.77 19.28 -10.47
CA LYS A 103 -11.86 18.31 -10.61
C LYS A 103 -11.60 17.10 -9.71
N ARG A 104 -12.24 17.10 -8.53
CA ARG A 104 -12.40 15.92 -7.68
C ARG A 104 -13.19 14.86 -8.45
N THR A 105 -12.55 13.74 -8.79
CA THR A 105 -13.23 12.52 -9.20
C THR A 105 -13.88 11.85 -7.97
N PRO A 106 -15.20 11.57 -7.97
CA PRO A 106 -15.84 10.81 -6.91
C PRO A 106 -15.44 9.32 -6.97
N PRO A 107 -15.56 8.58 -5.85
CA PRO A 107 -15.18 7.17 -5.80
C PRO A 107 -16.10 6.31 -6.66
N ILE A 108 -15.50 5.36 -7.38
CA ILE A 108 -16.20 4.37 -8.20
C ILE A 108 -16.97 3.42 -7.29
N VAL A 109 -18.30 3.47 -7.33
CA VAL A 109 -19.17 2.47 -6.71
C VAL A 109 -19.27 1.28 -7.67
N ILE A 110 -18.55 0.20 -7.38
CA ILE A 110 -18.68 -1.05 -8.12
C ILE A 110 -19.95 -1.75 -7.61
N LYS A 111 -21.04 -1.63 -8.38
CA LYS A 111 -22.27 -2.41 -8.14
C LYS A 111 -22.02 -3.84 -8.60
N ALA A 112 -21.92 -4.78 -7.66
CA ALA A 112 -21.79 -6.20 -7.96
C ALA A 112 -23.01 -6.69 -8.76
N LYS A 113 -22.77 -7.34 -9.91
CA LYS A 113 -23.80 -8.09 -10.64
C LYS A 113 -24.04 -9.40 -9.90
N PRO A 114 -25.30 -9.80 -9.63
CA PRO A 114 -25.58 -11.10 -9.05
C PRO A 114 -25.27 -12.22 -10.05
N LEU A 115 -24.70 -13.29 -9.51
CA LEU A 115 -24.35 -14.53 -10.18
C LEU A 115 -25.63 -15.21 -10.70
N SER A 116 -25.79 -15.35 -12.01
CA SER A 116 -26.88 -16.13 -12.60
C SER A 116 -26.59 -17.62 -12.43
N THR A 117 -27.37 -18.31 -11.61
CA THR A 117 -27.35 -19.78 -11.52
C THR A 117 -28.13 -20.36 -12.70
N SER A 118 -27.41 -20.85 -13.71
CA SER A 118 -27.97 -21.66 -14.78
C SER A 118 -28.10 -23.10 -14.30
N SER A 119 -29.31 -23.49 -13.87
CA SER A 119 -29.66 -24.88 -13.57
C SER A 119 -30.53 -25.42 -14.70
N ASP A 120 -29.90 -25.93 -15.76
CA ASP A 120 -30.60 -26.72 -16.78
C ASP A 120 -30.69 -28.18 -16.32
N ASP A 121 -31.72 -28.49 -15.54
CA ASP A 121 -32.13 -29.85 -15.18
C ASP A 121 -33.05 -30.41 -16.28
N ARG A 122 -32.48 -30.84 -17.42
CA ARG A 122 -33.25 -31.58 -18.44
C ARG A 122 -33.33 -33.06 -18.07
N ARG A 123 -34.31 -33.34 -17.22
CA ARG A 123 -34.82 -34.67 -16.89
C ARG A 123 -35.40 -35.30 -18.16
N ASN A 124 -34.63 -36.19 -18.81
CA ASN A 124 -35.11 -37.00 -19.92
C ASN A 124 -36.15 -38.00 -19.40
N LYS A 125 -37.41 -37.85 -19.81
CA LYS A 125 -38.50 -38.75 -19.46
C LYS A 125 -38.81 -39.62 -20.67
N GLN A 126 -38.71 -40.93 -20.45
CA GLN A 126 -39.09 -42.01 -21.35
C GLN A 126 -40.42 -41.74 -22.06
N ARG A 127 -40.44 -42.00 -23.37
CA ARG A 127 -41.49 -42.78 -24.05
C ARG A 127 -41.05 -43.16 -25.45
#